data_AF-A0AAW0WU57-F1
#
_entry.id   AF-A0AAW0WU57-F1
#
_cell.length_a   1.000
_cell.length_b   1.000
_cell.length_c   1.000
_cell.angle_alpha   90.00
_cell.angle_beta   90.00
_cell.angle_gamma   90.00
#
_symmetry.space_group_name_H-M   'P 1'
#
loop_
_entity.id
_entity.type
_entity.pdbx_description
1 polymer ?
#
loop_
_entity_poly.entity_id
_entity_poly.type
_entity_poly.pdbx_seq_one_letter_code
_entity_poly.pdbx_strand_id
1 'polypeptide(L)'
;MELLQTDKYYIFNRGQDSLWCNRKTGQFQAKTCWDLAAAENPTCLGIIHLLLGKLQIHPDLSPRLVLVSGVRKVGMLGEGQFVYCITRVIFLPLSAPPDTELNLQPCRKHVNHPAGGAGERKLGLPFGDLQQKVALSKTFGTIRSVTSTIKTATVNAAVTATGQGNRARRDGRDKERYERRVLDELMKMFNDSDSFYYSCEADLTSSLQRQSESSYDASQPLWHRANDYFFWNKHMLMDLINQKSSNFDAWIVPVIQGFVQTEAVP
;
A
#
# COMPACT_ATOMS: atom_id res chain seq x y z
N MET A 1 -10.33 0.72 -3.34
CA MET A 1 -10.50 -0.73 -3.17
C MET A 1 -10.28 -1.11 -1.72
N GLU A 2 -10.93 -2.17 -1.24
CA GLU A 2 -10.76 -2.65 0.14
C GLU A 2 -9.48 -3.48 0.23
N LEU A 3 -8.73 -3.31 1.31
CA LEU A 3 -7.61 -4.16 1.69
C LEU A 3 -8.03 -5.06 2.85
N LEU A 4 -7.93 -6.36 2.64
CA LEU A 4 -8.20 -7.37 3.65
C LEU A 4 -6.91 -8.14 3.96
N GLN A 5 -6.83 -8.69 5.16
CA GLN A 5 -5.74 -9.54 5.61
C GLN A 5 -6.31 -10.84 6.18
N THR A 6 -5.74 -11.96 5.76
CA THR A 6 -5.88 -13.27 6.39
C THR A 6 -4.50 -13.71 6.87
N ASP A 7 -4.40 -14.85 7.54
CA ASP A 7 -3.11 -15.44 7.94
C ASP A 7 -2.18 -15.72 6.75
N LYS A 8 -2.75 -15.98 5.57
CA LYS A 8 -2.00 -16.40 4.37
C LYS A 8 -1.89 -15.30 3.32
N TYR A 9 -2.84 -14.37 3.25
CA TYR A 9 -2.97 -13.45 2.13
C TYR A 9 -3.25 -12.02 2.57
N TYR A 10 -2.70 -11.06 1.83
CA TYR A 10 -3.36 -9.77 1.64
C TYR A 10 -4.28 -9.89 0.43
N ILE A 11 -5.50 -9.39 0.57
CA ILE A 11 -6.51 -9.47 -0.48
C ILE A 11 -6.97 -8.06 -0.82
N PHE A 12 -6.76 -7.66 -2.06
CA PHE A 12 -7.26 -6.42 -2.62
C PHE A 12 -8.60 -6.70 -3.28
N ASN A 13 -9.67 -6.12 -2.77
CA ASN A 13 -11.02 -6.31 -3.31
C ASN A 13 -11.49 -5.06 -4.06
N ARG A 14 -11.73 -5.20 -5.37
CA ARG A 14 -12.17 -4.14 -6.29
C ARG A 14 -13.47 -4.55 -7.00
N GLY A 15 -14.56 -4.61 -6.24
CA GLY A 15 -15.89 -4.82 -6.81
C GLY A 15 -16.08 -6.26 -7.29
N GLN A 16 -15.87 -6.51 -8.60
CA GLN A 16 -15.99 -7.84 -9.21
C GLN A 16 -14.67 -8.62 -9.24
N ASP A 17 -13.55 -7.92 -9.08
CA ASP A 17 -12.21 -8.51 -9.12
C ASP A 17 -11.58 -8.52 -7.73
N SER A 18 -10.77 -9.54 -7.46
CA SER A 18 -9.91 -9.58 -6.28
C SER A 18 -8.49 -10.02 -6.64
N LEU A 19 -7.49 -9.43 -5.97
CA LEU A 19 -6.09 -9.78 -6.13
C LEU A 19 -5.54 -10.28 -4.79
N TRP A 20 -4.99 -11.48 -4.78
CA TRP A 20 -4.54 -12.16 -3.58
C TRP A 20 -3.02 -12.22 -3.59
N CYS A 21 -2.38 -11.53 -2.66
CA CYS A 21 -0.93 -11.59 -2.47
C CYS A 21 -0.60 -12.51 -1.30
N ASN A 22 0.13 -13.59 -1.56
CA ASN A 22 0.58 -14.50 -0.51
C ASN A 22 1.60 -13.80 0.40
N ARG A 23 1.32 -13.74 1.70
CA ARG A 23 2.13 -13.05 2.72
C ARG A 23 3.50 -13.69 2.98
N LYS A 24 3.69 -14.96 2.58
CA LYS A 24 4.96 -15.67 2.72
C LYS A 24 5.79 -15.63 1.44
N THR A 25 5.18 -15.89 0.29
CA THR A 25 5.90 -15.99 -0.99
C THR A 25 5.90 -14.70 -1.80
N GLY A 26 4.99 -13.76 -1.51
CA GLY A 26 4.81 -12.53 -2.28
C GLY A 26 4.24 -12.75 -3.68
N GLN A 27 3.71 -13.95 -3.98
CA GLN A 27 3.08 -14.28 -5.26
C GLN A 27 1.65 -13.74 -5.31
N PHE A 28 1.24 -13.27 -6.48
CA PHE A 28 -0.10 -12.76 -6.74
C PHE A 28 -0.99 -13.80 -7.44
N GLN A 29 -2.28 -13.79 -7.10
CA GLN A 29 -3.32 -14.55 -7.78
C GLN A 29 -4.51 -13.63 -8.06
N ALA A 30 -4.83 -13.41 -9.33
CA ALA A 30 -6.04 -12.70 -9.72
C ALA A 30 -7.23 -13.66 -9.66
N LYS A 31 -8.31 -13.21 -9.02
CA LYS A 31 -9.52 -13.97 -8.71
C LYS A 31 -10.74 -13.07 -8.85
N THR A 32 -11.93 -13.65 -8.73
CA THR A 32 -13.19 -12.90 -8.74
C THR A 32 -13.59 -12.46 -7.33
N CYS A 33 -14.65 -11.67 -7.20
CA CYS A 33 -15.19 -11.29 -5.90
C CYS A 33 -15.85 -12.47 -5.16
N TRP A 34 -16.29 -13.51 -5.87
CA TRP A 34 -16.88 -14.72 -5.28
C TRP A 34 -15.86 -15.52 -4.46
N ASP A 35 -14.59 -15.47 -4.86
CA ASP A 35 -13.49 -16.14 -4.17
C ASP A 35 -13.27 -15.61 -2.73
N LEU A 36 -13.79 -14.41 -2.41
CA LEU A 36 -13.74 -13.88 -1.05
C LEU A 36 -14.48 -14.74 -0.03
N ALA A 37 -15.49 -15.52 -0.46
CA ALA A 37 -16.19 -16.45 0.42
C ALA A 37 -15.26 -17.58 0.92
N ALA A 38 -14.17 -17.87 0.21
CA ALA A 38 -13.16 -18.84 0.61
C ALA A 38 -12.05 -18.24 1.49
N ALA A 39 -12.09 -16.93 1.79
CA ALA A 39 -11.10 -16.31 2.66
C ALA A 39 -11.32 -16.73 4.12
N GLU A 40 -10.31 -17.35 4.72
CA GLU A 40 -10.31 -17.74 6.14
C GLU A 40 -10.07 -16.49 7.03
N ASN A 41 -11.06 -16.14 7.86
CA ASN A 41 -10.99 -15.06 8.86
C ASN A 41 -10.45 -13.72 8.32
N PRO A 42 -11.02 -13.15 7.24
CA PRO A 42 -10.52 -11.90 6.68
C PRO A 42 -10.78 -10.72 7.61
N THR A 43 -9.71 -10.03 7.99
CA THR A 43 -9.77 -8.76 8.71
C THR A 43 -9.66 -7.62 7.71
N CYS A 44 -10.57 -6.65 7.75
CA CYS A 44 -10.48 -5.48 6.89
C CYS A 44 -9.49 -4.46 7.48
N LEU A 45 -8.46 -4.12 6.70
CA LEU A 45 -7.47 -3.11 7.08
C LEU A 45 -7.91 -1.69 6.69
N GLY A 46 -8.84 -1.56 5.73
CA GLY A 46 -9.39 -0.28 5.28
C GLY A 46 -9.38 -0.12 3.77
N ILE A 47 -9.37 1.13 3.30
CA ILE A 47 -9.40 1.49 1.89
C ILE A 47 -8.03 1.97 1.42
N ILE A 48 -7.63 1.47 0.25
CA ILE A 48 -6.52 2.02 -0.54
C ILE A 48 -7.02 2.42 -1.94
N HIS A 49 -6.28 3.29 -2.61
CA HIS A 49 -6.61 3.77 -3.95
C HIS A 49 -5.96 2.95 -5.06
N LEU A 50 -4.71 2.53 -4.85
CA LEU A 50 -3.91 1.84 -5.86
C LEU A 50 -2.84 0.95 -5.23
N LEU A 51 -2.54 -0.18 -5.87
CA LEU A 51 -1.33 -0.97 -5.61
C LEU A 51 -0.25 -0.45 -6.58
N LEU A 52 0.78 0.22 -6.07
CA LEU A 52 1.90 0.67 -6.91
C LEU A 52 2.77 -0.50 -7.36
N GLY A 53 2.84 -1.55 -6.55
CA GLY A 53 3.52 -2.80 -6.85
C GLY A 53 4.29 -3.34 -5.65
N LYS A 54 5.26 -4.20 -5.91
CA LYS A 54 6.16 -4.81 -4.92
C LYS A 54 7.54 -4.17 -5.00
N LEU A 55 8.09 -3.79 -3.85
CA LEU A 55 9.40 -3.19 -3.69
C LEU A 55 10.35 -4.13 -2.95
N GLN A 56 11.49 -4.42 -3.57
CA GLN A 56 12.60 -5.17 -2.99
C GLN A 56 13.80 -4.24 -2.81
N ILE A 57 14.04 -3.77 -1.57
CA ILE A 57 15.12 -2.81 -1.29
C ILE A 57 16.50 -3.47 -1.28
N HIS A 58 16.57 -4.69 -0.76
CA HIS A 58 17.80 -5.48 -0.66
C HIS A 58 17.44 -6.97 -0.76
N PRO A 59 18.18 -7.82 -1.48
CA PRO A 59 17.84 -9.24 -1.67
C PRO A 59 17.56 -10.01 -0.37
N ASP A 60 18.30 -9.70 0.70
CA ASP A 60 18.17 -10.35 2.00
C ASP A 60 17.03 -9.82 2.89
N LEU A 61 16.33 -8.77 2.47
CA LEU A 61 15.20 -8.18 3.21
C LEU A 61 13.87 -8.69 2.67
N SER A 62 12.83 -8.66 3.49
CA SER A 62 11.49 -9.04 3.03
C SER A 62 10.94 -7.97 2.06
N PRO A 63 10.37 -8.36 0.91
CA PRO A 63 9.72 -7.40 0.03
C PRO A 63 8.54 -6.70 0.71
N ARG A 64 8.21 -5.52 0.22
CA ARG A 64 7.09 -4.71 0.70
C ARG A 64 6.11 -4.43 -0.43
N LEU A 65 4.82 -4.44 -0.12
CA LEU A 65 3.80 -3.91 -1.00
C LEU A 65 3.74 -2.39 -0.82
N VAL A 66 3.75 -1.67 -1.94
CA VAL A 66 3.64 -0.22 -1.95
C VAL A 66 2.21 0.16 -2.33
N LEU A 67 1.51 0.78 -1.39
CA LEU A 67 0.08 1.04 -1.48
C LEU A 67 -0.19 2.54 -1.46
N VAL A 68 -1.06 3.03 -2.34
CA VAL A 68 -1.55 4.41 -2.29
C VAL A 68 -2.70 4.49 -1.31
N SER A 69 -2.54 5.22 -0.23
CA SER A 69 -3.55 5.40 0.83
C SER A 69 -4.19 6.78 0.84
N GLY A 70 -3.73 7.69 -0.03
CA GLY A 70 -4.27 9.03 -0.19
C GLY A 70 -4.01 9.56 -1.60
N VAL A 71 -5.02 10.21 -2.16
CA VAL A 71 -4.95 10.86 -3.47
C VAL A 71 -5.71 12.18 -3.45
N ARG A 72 -5.32 13.08 -4.33
CA ARG A 72 -6.07 14.30 -4.68
C ARG A 72 -6.55 14.17 -6.13
N LYS A 73 -7.84 14.37 -6.37
CA LYS A 73 -8.36 14.46 -7.74
C LYS A 73 -7.84 15.75 -8.38
N VAL A 74 -7.16 15.64 -9.50
CA VAL A 74 -6.64 16.78 -10.27
C VAL A 74 -7.74 17.32 -11.18
N GLY A 75 -8.39 16.43 -11.91
CA GLY A 75 -9.49 16.77 -12.81
C GLY A 75 -9.91 15.61 -13.69
N MET A 76 -10.40 15.95 -14.88
CA MET A 76 -10.96 15.02 -15.86
C MET A 76 -10.43 15.39 -17.25
N LEU A 77 -9.92 14.41 -18.01
CA LEU A 77 -9.42 14.64 -19.39
C LEU A 77 -10.53 14.47 -20.44
N GLY A 78 -11.48 13.58 -20.17
CA GLY A 78 -12.68 13.29 -20.95
C GLY A 78 -13.70 12.62 -20.04
N GLU A 79 -14.93 12.39 -20.51
CA GLU A 79 -16.00 11.85 -19.65
C GLU A 79 -15.57 10.57 -18.91
N GLY A 80 -15.62 10.61 -17.58
CA GLY A 80 -15.21 9.50 -16.71
C GLY A 80 -13.70 9.25 -16.60
N GLN A 81 -12.87 9.96 -17.37
CA GLN A 81 -11.41 9.83 -17.34
C GLN A 81 -10.78 10.73 -16.29
N PHE A 82 -10.73 10.25 -15.06
CA PHE A 82 -10.22 11.02 -13.93
C PHE A 82 -8.71 10.90 -13.78
N VAL A 83 -8.08 12.01 -13.40
CA VAL A 83 -6.65 12.06 -13.06
C VAL A 83 -6.49 12.31 -11.57
N TYR A 84 -5.60 11.55 -10.96
CA TYR A 84 -5.31 11.61 -9.53
C TYR A 84 -3.83 11.88 -9.30
N CYS A 85 -3.54 12.77 -8.36
CA CYS A 85 -2.22 12.97 -7.78
C CYS A 85 -2.11 12.10 -6.52
N ILE A 86 -1.02 11.33 -6.38
CA ILE A 86 -0.72 10.52 -5.21
C ILE A 86 -0.20 11.43 -4.11
N THR A 87 -0.88 11.45 -2.96
CA THR A 87 -0.52 12.31 -1.82
C THR A 87 0.01 11.53 -0.63
N ARG A 88 -0.25 10.21 -0.58
CA ARG A 88 0.23 9.36 0.53
C ARG A 88 0.40 7.91 0.10
N VAL A 89 1.55 7.35 0.44
CA VAL A 89 1.86 5.92 0.25
C VAL A 89 2.09 5.22 1.59
N ILE A 90 1.97 3.89 1.57
CA ILE A 90 2.24 2.99 2.69
C ILE A 90 3.10 1.84 2.18
N PHE A 91 4.11 1.47 2.96
CA PHE A 91 5.01 0.34 2.68
C PHE A 91 4.67 -0.83 3.60
N LEU A 92 3.80 -1.72 3.13
CA LEU A 92 3.30 -2.87 3.88
C LEU A 92 4.24 -4.07 3.73
N PRO A 93 4.95 -4.52 4.79
CA PRO A 93 5.74 -5.74 4.72
C PRO A 93 4.84 -6.97 4.49
N LEU A 94 5.32 -7.91 3.68
CA LEU A 94 4.58 -9.14 3.37
C LEU A 94 4.23 -9.94 4.64
N SER A 95 5.17 -10.00 5.58
CA SER A 95 5.05 -10.71 6.85
C SER A 95 4.57 -9.86 8.03
N ALA A 96 3.89 -8.73 7.79
CA ALA A 96 3.39 -7.89 8.89
C ALA A 96 2.41 -8.68 9.77
N PRO A 97 2.42 -8.54 11.11
CA PRO A 97 1.50 -9.25 12.00
C PRO A 97 0.02 -8.90 11.68
N PRO A 98 -0.95 -9.76 12.05
CA PRO A 98 -2.38 -9.50 11.85
C PRO A 98 -2.87 -8.16 12.41
N ASP A 99 -2.31 -7.73 13.54
CA ASP A 99 -2.71 -6.50 14.24
C ASP A 99 -1.95 -5.25 13.76
N THR A 100 -1.47 -5.25 12.50
CA THR A 100 -0.72 -4.10 11.97
C THR A 100 -1.67 -2.94 11.70
N GLU A 101 -1.57 -1.87 12.49
CA GLU A 101 -2.33 -0.64 12.27
C GLU A 101 -1.75 0.20 11.11
N LEU A 102 -2.49 0.28 10.00
CA LEU A 102 -2.09 1.04 8.81
C LEU A 102 -2.73 2.43 8.71
N ASN A 103 -3.58 2.82 9.67
CA ASN A 103 -4.31 4.11 9.68
C ASN A 103 -5.01 4.41 8.34
N LEU A 104 -5.56 3.38 7.70
CA LEU A 104 -6.33 3.50 6.48
C LEU A 104 -7.73 4.01 6.80
N GLN A 105 -8.36 4.65 5.81
CA GLN A 105 -9.76 5.02 5.92
C GLN A 105 -10.63 3.76 6.07
N PRO A 106 -11.64 3.76 6.95
CA PRO A 106 -12.51 2.60 7.12
C PRO A 106 -13.30 2.31 5.83
N CYS A 107 -13.51 1.03 5.53
CA CYS A 107 -14.38 0.67 4.41
C CYS A 107 -15.85 0.89 4.76
N ARG A 108 -16.73 0.98 3.75
CA ARG A 108 -18.17 1.25 3.93
C ARG A 108 -18.84 0.38 4.99
N LYS A 109 -18.45 -0.90 5.08
CA LYS A 109 -18.98 -1.86 6.06
C LYS A 109 -18.55 -1.55 7.51
N HIS A 110 -17.45 -0.82 7.68
CA HIS A 110 -16.84 -0.49 8.96
C HIS A 110 -16.83 1.02 9.26
N VAL A 111 -17.44 1.87 8.44
CA VAL A 111 -17.56 3.32 8.70
C VAL A 111 -18.31 3.61 10.01
N ASN A 112 -19.32 2.80 10.35
CA ASN A 112 -20.14 2.98 11.56
C ASN A 112 -19.68 2.12 12.75
N HIS A 113 -18.66 1.29 12.56
CA HIS A 113 -18.04 0.48 13.58
C HIS A 113 -16.54 0.75 13.57
N PRO A 114 -16.10 1.93 14.04
CA PRO A 114 -14.69 2.17 14.23
C PRO A 114 -14.14 1.07 15.14
N ALA A 115 -13.15 0.34 14.64
CA ALA A 115 -12.44 -0.66 15.41
C ALA A 115 -11.75 0.05 16.59
N GLY A 116 -12.36 -0.02 17.77
CA GLY A 116 -11.91 0.67 18.96
C GLY A 116 -12.64 0.16 20.20
N GLY A 117 -12.03 -0.80 20.87
CA GLY A 117 -12.35 -1.18 22.25
C GLY A 117 -13.33 -2.35 22.39
N ALA A 118 -12.79 -3.49 22.83
CA ALA A 118 -13.55 -4.43 23.65
C ALA A 118 -14.03 -3.71 24.92
N GLY A 119 -15.22 -3.13 24.86
CA GLY A 119 -15.95 -2.61 26.01
C GLY A 119 -17.19 -3.46 26.17
N GLU A 120 -17.16 -4.39 27.14
CA GLU A 120 -18.37 -4.97 27.70
C GLU A 120 -19.36 -3.85 27.99
N ARG A 121 -20.54 -3.91 27.37
CA ARG A 121 -21.66 -3.05 27.77
C ARG A 121 -22.16 -3.54 29.12
N LYS A 122 -21.55 -3.07 30.22
CA LYS A 122 -22.21 -3.08 31.53
C LYS A 122 -23.20 -1.91 31.58
N LEU A 123 -24.48 -2.26 31.68
CA LEU A 123 -25.54 -1.34 32.08
C LEU A 123 -25.25 -0.79 33.48
N GLY A 124 -25.37 0.54 33.63
CA GLY A 124 -25.94 1.23 34.80
C GLY A 124 -25.09 1.37 36.07
N LEU A 125 -24.71 2.61 36.40
CA LEU A 125 -25.25 3.40 37.53
C LEU A 125 -24.46 4.72 37.70
N PRO A 126 -25.08 5.83 38.16
CA PRO A 126 -24.44 7.14 38.22
C PRO A 126 -23.87 7.38 39.64
N PHE A 127 -22.58 7.68 39.74
CA PHE A 127 -22.03 8.37 40.91
C PHE A 127 -20.97 9.37 40.46
N GLY A 128 -21.06 10.56 41.05
CA GLY A 128 -20.42 11.78 40.59
C GLY A 128 -18.97 11.97 41.04
N ASP A 129 -18.39 12.96 40.36
CA ASP A 129 -17.41 13.95 40.83
C ASP A 129 -16.09 13.43 41.42
N LEU A 130 -14.96 13.71 40.72
CA LEU A 130 -13.99 14.73 41.15
C LEU A 130 -12.72 14.69 40.25
N GLN A 131 -12.25 15.88 39.86
CA GLN A 131 -10.84 16.26 39.67
C GLN A 131 -9.92 15.44 38.72
N GLN A 132 -9.45 16.07 37.63
CA GLN A 132 -8.28 16.98 37.67
C GLN A 132 -7.65 17.11 36.26
N LYS A 133 -7.33 18.37 35.92
CA LYS A 133 -6.57 18.82 34.76
C LYS A 133 -5.30 17.98 34.50
N VAL A 134 -5.06 17.61 33.24
CA VAL A 134 -3.78 17.92 32.57
C VAL A 134 -4.05 18.15 31.08
N ALA A 135 -3.81 19.38 30.63
CA ALA A 135 -3.66 19.68 29.22
C ALA A 135 -2.31 19.10 28.76
N LEU A 136 -2.35 18.07 27.91
CA LEU A 136 -1.19 17.61 27.15
C LEU A 136 -1.48 17.83 25.67
N SER A 137 -0.83 18.87 25.15
CA SER A 137 -0.68 19.17 23.75
C SER A 137 -0.28 17.91 22.99
N LYS A 138 -1.14 17.45 22.08
CA LYS A 138 -0.86 16.29 21.23
C LYS A 138 0.13 16.70 20.14
N THR A 139 1.38 16.30 20.32
CA THR A 139 2.39 16.27 19.26
C THR A 139 1.95 15.27 18.19
N PHE A 140 1.40 15.79 17.09
CA PHE A 140 1.23 15.04 15.85
C PHE A 140 2.58 14.95 15.14
N GLY A 141 3.09 13.75 14.92
CA GLY A 141 4.32 13.54 14.18
C GLY A 141 4.79 12.08 14.22
N THR A 142 4.78 11.44 13.06
CA THR A 142 5.57 10.24 12.73
C THR A 142 5.14 8.94 13.42
N ILE A 143 4.15 8.25 12.83
CA ILE A 143 3.97 6.80 13.03
C ILE A 143 5.17 6.12 12.37
N ARG A 144 6.18 5.80 13.19
CA ARG A 144 7.30 4.95 12.81
C ARG A 144 6.79 3.52 12.66
N SER A 145 7.13 2.91 11.53
CA SER A 145 7.01 1.47 11.26
C SER A 145 7.41 0.64 12.48
N VAL A 146 6.43 -0.04 13.10
CA VAL A 146 6.65 -0.94 14.24
C VAL A 146 7.32 -2.20 13.70
N THR A 147 8.65 -2.26 13.80
CA THR A 147 9.38 -3.51 13.57
C THR A 147 9.38 -4.30 14.89
N SER A 148 8.76 -5.46 14.89
CA SER A 148 8.63 -6.34 16.05
C SER A 148 10.00 -6.81 16.55
N THR A 149 10.49 -6.28 17.67
CA THR A 149 11.67 -6.79 18.38
C THR A 149 11.36 -7.06 19.85
N ILE A 150 10.48 -8.03 20.14
CA ILE A 150 10.39 -8.58 21.50
C ILE A 150 10.08 -10.08 21.39
N LYS A 151 11.13 -10.91 21.57
CA LYS A 151 11.14 -12.24 22.23
C LYS A 151 12.44 -12.99 21.91
N THR A 152 13.58 -12.55 22.45
CA THR A 152 14.74 -13.46 22.65
C THR A 152 15.70 -12.92 23.72
N ALA A 153 15.18 -12.49 24.88
CA ALA A 153 16.02 -12.02 25.98
C ALA A 153 16.61 -13.16 26.85
N THR A 154 16.15 -14.41 26.72
CA THR A 154 16.48 -15.48 27.68
C THR A 154 17.34 -16.63 27.14
N VAL A 155 17.75 -16.62 25.86
CA VAL A 155 18.62 -17.68 25.28
C VAL A 155 20.02 -17.15 24.90
N ASN A 156 20.27 -15.85 25.06
CA ASN A 156 21.47 -15.19 24.51
C ASN A 156 22.72 -15.20 25.40
N ALA A 157 22.76 -15.98 26.48
CA ALA A 157 23.95 -16.04 27.33
C ALA A 157 25.06 -16.99 26.81
N ALA A 158 24.76 -17.88 25.86
CA ALA A 158 25.70 -18.95 25.44
C ALA A 158 26.43 -18.71 24.11
N VAL A 159 26.06 -17.70 23.31
CA VAL A 159 26.61 -17.50 21.94
C VAL A 159 27.68 -16.40 21.89
N THR A 160 28.10 -15.86 23.04
CA THR A 160 29.13 -14.80 23.12
C THR A 160 30.56 -15.32 22.94
N ALA A 161 30.76 -16.64 22.80
CA ALA A 161 32.08 -17.26 22.75
C ALA A 161 32.70 -17.40 21.34
N THR A 162 31.97 -17.09 20.27
CA THR A 162 32.51 -17.11 18.90
C THR A 162 32.19 -15.80 18.19
N GLY A 163 33.21 -14.97 17.91
CA GLY A 163 33.07 -13.62 17.34
C GLY A 163 32.32 -13.51 15.99
N GLN A 164 31.83 -14.61 15.44
CA GLN A 164 30.97 -14.68 14.25
C GLN A 164 29.53 -14.20 14.53
N GLY A 165 28.98 -14.45 15.72
CA GLY A 165 27.60 -14.04 16.06
C GLY A 165 27.41 -12.51 16.11
N ASN A 166 28.46 -11.77 16.47
CA ASN A 166 28.44 -10.31 16.51
C ASN A 166 28.48 -9.67 15.11
N ARG A 167 29.14 -10.31 14.13
CA ARG A 167 29.20 -9.81 12.75
C ARG A 167 27.88 -9.97 12.02
N ALA A 168 27.25 -11.15 12.09
CA ALA A 168 25.94 -11.39 11.47
C ALA A 168 24.83 -10.50 12.07
N ARG A 169 24.84 -10.32 13.41
CA ARG A 169 23.92 -9.37 14.08
C ARG A 169 24.17 -7.91 13.74
N ARG A 170 25.42 -7.53 13.48
CA ARG A 170 25.77 -6.17 13.05
C ARG A 170 25.33 -5.94 11.60
N ASP A 171 25.61 -6.89 10.71
CA ASP A 171 25.19 -6.87 9.30
C ASP A 171 23.66 -6.76 9.15
N GLY A 172 22.89 -7.57 9.88
CA GLY A 172 21.43 -7.47 9.89
C GLY A 172 20.92 -6.10 10.35
N ARG A 173 21.53 -5.51 11.39
CA ARG A 173 21.18 -4.17 11.87
C ARG A 173 21.54 -3.08 10.86
N ASP A 174 22.67 -3.21 10.18
CA ASP A 174 23.10 -2.26 9.15
C ASP A 174 22.14 -2.32 7.93
N LYS A 175 21.67 -3.51 7.54
CA LYS A 175 20.65 -3.71 6.51
C LYS A 175 19.29 -3.10 6.90
N GLU A 176 18.80 -3.33 8.11
CA GLU A 176 17.57 -2.68 8.60
C GLU A 176 17.69 -1.15 8.63
N ARG A 177 18.86 -0.63 9.02
CA ARG A 177 19.12 0.81 9.02
C ARG A 177 19.12 1.38 7.60
N TYR A 178 19.71 0.66 6.64
CA TYR A 178 19.66 1.01 5.22
C TYR A 178 18.23 1.00 4.71
N GLU A 179 17.44 -0.05 5.01
CA GLU A 179 16.04 -0.14 4.64
C GLU A 179 15.23 1.06 5.12
N ARG A 180 15.37 1.41 6.41
CA ARG A 180 14.67 2.57 6.98
C ARG A 180 14.99 3.86 6.25
N ARG A 181 16.27 4.11 5.93
CA ARG A 181 16.66 5.32 5.17
C ARG A 181 16.03 5.34 3.78
N VAL A 182 16.05 4.21 3.07
CA VAL A 182 15.43 4.13 1.72
C VAL A 182 13.94 4.39 1.81
N LEU A 183 13.24 3.78 2.79
CA LEU A 183 11.82 4.01 3.00
C LEU A 183 11.51 5.46 3.36
N ASP A 184 12.32 6.09 4.20
CA ASP A 184 12.15 7.50 4.59
C ASP A 184 12.27 8.43 3.37
N GLU A 185 13.26 8.20 2.50
CA GLU A 185 13.41 9.00 1.27
C GLU A 185 12.27 8.76 0.27
N LEU A 186 11.83 7.51 0.11
CA LEU A 186 10.66 7.22 -0.72
C LEU A 186 9.38 7.87 -0.17
N MET A 187 9.19 7.86 1.15
CA MET A 187 8.05 8.53 1.79
C MET A 187 8.06 10.03 1.51
N LYS A 188 9.20 10.71 1.67
CA LYS A 188 9.33 12.15 1.34
C LYS A 188 9.05 12.40 -0.14
N MET A 189 9.60 11.55 -1.01
CA MET A 189 9.41 11.66 -2.46
C MET A 189 7.93 11.65 -2.83
N PHE A 190 7.09 10.80 -2.22
CA PHE A 190 5.64 10.79 -2.50
C PHE A 190 4.87 11.89 -1.77
N ASN A 191 5.21 12.19 -0.52
CA ASN A 191 4.38 13.06 0.32
C ASN A 191 4.67 14.56 0.12
N ASP A 192 5.90 14.92 -0.25
CA ASP A 192 6.35 16.32 -0.23
C ASP A 192 6.39 16.95 -1.64
N SER A 193 6.29 16.14 -2.70
CA SER A 193 6.54 16.60 -4.07
C SER A 193 5.30 16.75 -4.95
N ASP A 194 4.15 16.17 -4.57
CA ASP A 194 2.94 16.08 -5.42
C ASP A 194 3.26 15.71 -6.89
N SER A 195 4.28 14.87 -7.10
CA SER A 195 4.87 14.65 -8.43
C SER A 195 4.41 13.37 -9.12
N PHE A 196 3.56 12.56 -8.50
CA PHE A 196 3.13 11.27 -9.05
C PHE A 196 1.66 11.26 -9.39
N TYR A 197 1.36 10.87 -10.64
CA TYR A 197 0.01 10.96 -11.19
C TYR A 197 -0.39 9.65 -11.87
N TYR A 198 -1.68 9.32 -11.79
CA TYR A 198 -2.24 8.18 -12.51
C TYR A 198 -3.68 8.45 -12.92
N SER A 199 -4.15 7.66 -13.88
CA SER A 199 -5.56 7.52 -14.24
C SER A 199 -5.86 6.03 -14.41
N CYS A 200 -7.06 5.62 -14.03
CA CYS A 200 -7.52 4.25 -14.26
C CYS A 200 -8.13 4.08 -15.65
N GLU A 201 -8.41 5.19 -16.35
CA GLU A 201 -9.19 5.22 -17.59
C GLU A 201 -8.49 5.93 -18.75
N ALA A 202 -7.48 6.78 -18.49
CA ALA A 202 -6.71 7.50 -19.50
C ALA A 202 -5.22 7.12 -19.47
N ASP A 203 -4.60 7.13 -20.65
CA ASP A 203 -3.15 6.94 -20.78
C ASP A 203 -2.44 8.28 -20.54
N LEU A 204 -1.78 8.41 -19.40
CA LEU A 204 -0.97 9.57 -19.05
C LEU A 204 0.49 9.45 -19.52
N THR A 205 0.90 8.27 -19.97
CA THR A 205 2.30 7.99 -20.36
C THR A 205 2.58 8.41 -21.81
N SER A 206 1.54 8.64 -22.62
CA SER A 206 1.64 9.00 -24.04
C SER A 206 1.05 10.38 -24.31
N SER A 207 1.63 11.12 -25.25
CA SER A 207 1.03 12.36 -25.77
C SER A 207 -0.25 12.06 -26.56
N LEU A 208 -1.17 13.05 -26.64
CA LEU A 208 -2.38 12.94 -27.46
C LEU A 208 -2.07 12.66 -28.94
N GLN A 209 -0.96 13.21 -29.46
CA GLN A 209 -0.50 12.93 -30.82
C GLN A 209 -0.22 11.44 -31.00
N ARG A 210 0.53 10.81 -30.08
CA ARG A 210 0.80 9.36 -30.14
C ARG A 210 -0.48 8.55 -30.01
N GLN A 211 -1.41 8.99 -29.15
CA GLN A 211 -2.70 8.32 -28.97
C GLN A 211 -3.61 8.40 -30.22
N SER A 212 -3.34 9.34 -31.12
CA SER A 212 -4.06 9.48 -32.41
C SER A 212 -3.44 8.67 -33.56
N GLU A 213 -2.27 8.08 -33.36
CA GLU A 213 -1.60 7.25 -34.38
C GLU A 213 -2.36 5.93 -34.60
N SER A 214 -2.30 5.40 -35.81
CA SER A 214 -2.94 4.12 -36.16
C SER A 214 -2.38 2.91 -35.40
N SER A 215 -1.18 3.04 -34.83
CA SER A 215 -0.54 2.03 -33.98
C SER A 215 -1.12 1.98 -32.56
N TYR A 216 -1.88 2.99 -32.15
CA TYR A 216 -2.47 3.07 -30.81
C TYR A 216 -3.82 2.33 -30.76
N ASP A 217 -3.82 1.14 -30.15
CA ASP A 217 -5.04 0.36 -29.97
C ASP A 217 -5.73 0.71 -28.64
N ALA A 218 -6.81 1.49 -28.73
CA ALA A 218 -7.61 1.90 -27.58
C ALA A 218 -8.42 0.75 -26.94
N SER A 219 -8.51 -0.42 -27.59
CA SER A 219 -9.18 -1.60 -27.04
C SER A 219 -8.30 -2.39 -26.06
N GLN A 220 -6.98 -2.21 -26.14
CA GLN A 220 -6.04 -2.86 -25.22
C GLN A 220 -6.08 -2.22 -23.82
N PRO A 221 -5.75 -2.99 -22.77
CA PRO A 221 -5.55 -2.44 -21.43
C PRO A 221 -4.53 -1.31 -21.42
N LEU A 222 -4.71 -0.32 -20.53
CA LEU A 222 -3.86 0.88 -20.45
C LEU A 222 -2.36 0.56 -20.40
N TRP A 223 -1.97 -0.47 -19.66
CA TRP A 223 -0.57 -0.82 -19.49
C TRP A 223 0.07 -1.42 -20.74
N HIS A 224 -0.69 -2.04 -21.64
CA HIS A 224 -0.18 -2.59 -22.91
C HIS A 224 0.18 -1.48 -23.91
N ARG A 225 -0.58 -0.37 -23.89
CA ARG A 225 -0.37 0.78 -24.78
C ARG A 225 0.48 1.88 -24.16
N ALA A 226 0.77 1.78 -22.86
CA ALA A 226 1.59 2.72 -22.12
C ALA A 226 2.98 2.87 -22.76
N ASN A 227 3.51 4.09 -22.72
CA ASN A 227 4.87 4.38 -23.10
C ASN A 227 5.82 3.97 -21.97
N ASP A 228 6.69 3.00 -22.25
CA ASP A 228 7.67 2.47 -21.32
C ASP A 228 8.59 3.53 -20.70
N TYR A 229 8.91 4.60 -21.44
CA TYR A 229 9.76 5.69 -20.93
C TYR A 229 9.12 6.48 -19.79
N PHE A 230 7.78 6.46 -19.69
CA PHE A 230 7.03 7.22 -18.69
C PHE A 230 6.24 6.32 -17.72
N PHE A 231 6.30 4.99 -17.87
CA PHE A 231 5.66 4.04 -16.96
C PHE A 231 6.53 3.82 -15.70
N TRP A 232 6.49 4.78 -14.78
CA TRP A 232 7.40 4.88 -13.64
C TRP A 232 7.43 3.64 -12.74
N ASN A 233 6.26 3.08 -12.40
CA ASN A 233 6.13 1.91 -11.51
C ASN A 233 6.20 0.56 -12.25
N LYS A 234 6.59 0.52 -13.53
CA LYS A 234 6.60 -0.71 -14.34
C LYS A 234 7.38 -1.85 -13.67
N HIS A 235 8.57 -1.58 -13.15
CA HIS A 235 9.40 -2.59 -12.50
C HIS A 235 8.77 -3.16 -11.22
N MET A 236 8.01 -2.36 -10.48
CA MET A 236 7.32 -2.79 -9.27
C MET A 236 6.14 -3.72 -9.57
N LEU A 237 5.63 -3.68 -10.80
CA LEU A 237 4.51 -4.48 -11.28
C LEU A 237 4.94 -5.69 -12.12
N MET A 238 6.23 -6.00 -12.22
CA MET A 238 6.74 -7.11 -13.03
C MET A 238 6.10 -8.46 -12.70
N ASP A 239 5.80 -8.72 -11.43
CA ASP A 239 5.14 -9.97 -11.04
C ASP A 239 3.72 -10.11 -11.58
N LEU A 240 3.05 -8.99 -11.89
CA LEU A 240 1.72 -8.95 -12.50
C LEU A 240 1.85 -8.93 -14.03
N ILE A 241 2.76 -8.11 -14.56
CA ILE A 241 3.00 -7.96 -16.01
C ILE A 241 3.47 -9.26 -16.65
N ASN A 242 4.28 -10.04 -15.95
CA ASN A 242 4.80 -11.31 -16.47
C ASN A 242 3.78 -12.47 -16.40
N GLN A 243 2.55 -12.21 -15.89
CA GLN A 243 1.49 -13.21 -15.88
C GLN A 243 0.88 -13.35 -17.27
N LYS A 244 0.51 -14.58 -17.64
CA LYS A 244 -0.10 -14.87 -18.94
C LYS A 244 -1.62 -14.65 -18.99
N SER A 245 -2.22 -14.18 -17.89
CA SER A 245 -3.67 -14.06 -17.75
C SER A 245 -4.09 -12.59 -17.74
N SER A 246 -5.10 -12.26 -18.54
CA SER A 246 -5.70 -10.92 -18.59
C SER A 246 -6.41 -10.51 -17.30
N ASN A 247 -6.66 -11.44 -16.37
CA ASN A 247 -7.26 -11.12 -15.06
C ASN A 247 -6.37 -10.18 -14.22
N PHE A 248 -5.09 -10.06 -14.56
CA PHE A 248 -4.17 -9.12 -13.91
C PHE A 248 -4.24 -7.70 -14.49
N ASP A 249 -4.81 -7.51 -15.68
CA ASP A 249 -4.79 -6.23 -16.40
C ASP A 249 -5.43 -5.09 -15.60
N ALA A 250 -6.53 -5.38 -14.91
CA ALA A 250 -7.24 -4.41 -14.06
C ALA A 250 -6.43 -3.91 -12.85
N TRP A 251 -5.30 -4.57 -12.55
CA TRP A 251 -4.42 -4.27 -11.41
C TRP A 251 -3.13 -3.56 -11.81
N ILE A 252 -2.83 -3.50 -13.12
CA ILE A 252 -1.62 -2.88 -13.66
C ILE A 252 -1.98 -1.47 -14.11
N VAL A 253 -1.73 -0.49 -13.24
CA VAL A 253 -2.03 0.93 -13.51
C VAL A 253 -0.72 1.71 -13.67
N PRO A 254 -0.47 2.30 -14.85
CA PRO A 254 0.67 3.17 -15.07
C PRO A 254 0.62 4.43 -14.22
N VAL A 255 1.76 4.73 -13.57
CA VAL A 255 2.01 5.98 -12.87
C VAL A 255 3.08 6.75 -13.62
N ILE A 256 2.88 8.05 -13.78
CA ILE A 256 3.90 8.97 -14.28
C ILE A 256 4.49 9.78 -13.12
N GLN A 257 5.75 10.20 -13.28
CA GLN A 257 6.37 11.23 -12.46
C GLN A 257 6.47 12.52 -13.27
N GLY A 258 5.99 13.63 -12.73
CA GLY A 258 5.99 14.92 -13.41
C GLY A 258 4.96 15.86 -12.81
N PHE A 259 4.19 16.52 -13.66
CA PHE A 259 3.18 17.48 -13.26
C PHE A 259 1.94 17.37 -14.15
N VAL A 260 0.75 17.40 -13.54
CA VAL A 260 -0.52 17.45 -14.26
C VAL A 260 -1.43 18.48 -13.60
N GLN A 261 -1.97 19.39 -14.41
CA GLN A 261 -2.95 20.38 -14.01
C GLN A 261 -4.06 20.47 -15.05
N THR A 262 -5.28 20.62 -14.58
CA THR A 262 -6.45 20.85 -15.41
C THR A 262 -7.19 22.05 -14.85
N GLU A 263 -7.55 22.99 -15.70
CA GLU A 263 -8.33 24.17 -15.33
C GLU A 263 -9.62 24.18 -16.15
N ALA A 264 -10.73 24.50 -15.49
CA ALA A 264 -11.96 24.82 -16.20
C ALA A 264 -11.81 26.21 -16.80
N VAL A 265 -11.98 26.34 -18.11
CA VAL A 265 -12.08 27.64 -18.75
C VAL A 265 -13.49 28.20 -18.44
N PRO A 266 -13.60 29.40 -17.85
CA PRO A 266 -14.89 30.02 -17.53
C PRO A 266 -15.75 30.35 -18.75
#